data_AF-A0A925DTX4-F1
#
_entry.id   AF-A0A925DTX4-F1
#
_cell.length_a   1.000
_cell.length_b   1.000
_cell.length_c   1.000
_cell.angle_alpha   90.00
_cell.angle_beta   90.00
_cell.angle_gamma   90.00
#
_symmetry.space_group_name_H-M   'P 1'
#
loop_
_entity.id
_entity.type
_entity.pdbx_description
1 polymer ?
#
loop_
_entity_poly.entity_id
_entity_poly.type
_entity_poly.pdbx_seq_one_letter_code
_entity_poly.pdbx_strand_id
1 'polypeptide(L)'
;MKRIFSEINKFLEKHNELVILHFSHYCDRGWKHANKNFLPDFLKLLSSTLGDKFFVLTDSAVRVADLSLNKIISGKKGKVIIVMNDYKGNEVTNKKAGIFSSSKDITLFDKYSNTIEVDFMINNQKEKIISWLAADTTKREEIFVMPWTLTQNTKTAMRCSGFKWPWKKCVSIMGMAAAAKIQLPLMMESWKKENLISKNKKPNIITVDIGDGVVTRVCLWLNGL
;
A
#
# COMPACT_ATOMS: atom_id res chain seq x y z
N MET A 1 9.77 3.05 14.99
CA MET A 1 10.20 2.98 13.57
C MET A 1 11.52 2.26 13.37
N LYS A 2 12.61 2.54 14.10
CA LYS A 2 13.92 1.88 13.92
C LYS A 2 13.88 0.33 13.84
N ARG A 3 13.05 -0.31 14.68
CA ARG A 3 12.85 -1.77 14.64
C ARG A 3 12.34 -2.26 13.28
N ILE A 4 11.35 -1.57 12.69
CA ILE A 4 10.77 -1.94 11.39
C ILE A 4 11.85 -1.88 10.30
N PHE A 5 12.64 -0.80 10.26
CA PHE A 5 13.72 -0.66 9.27
C PHE A 5 14.83 -1.69 9.46
N SER A 6 15.17 -2.05 10.70
CA SER A 6 16.14 -3.10 10.98
C SER A 6 15.66 -4.47 10.50
N GLU A 7 14.40 -4.83 10.73
CA GLU A 7 13.84 -6.10 10.25
C GLU A 7 13.75 -6.14 8.72
N ILE A 8 13.39 -5.03 8.07
CA ILE A 8 13.45 -4.92 6.60
C ILE A 8 14.89 -5.10 6.10
N ASN A 9 15.86 -4.45 6.74
CA ASN A 9 17.26 -4.58 6.35
C ASN A 9 17.72 -6.05 6.43
N LYS A 10 17.41 -6.75 7.53
CA LYS A 10 17.71 -8.18 7.71
C LYS A 10 17.03 -9.07 6.67
N PHE A 11 15.77 -8.76 6.33
CA PHE A 11 15.05 -9.48 5.28
C PHE A 11 15.77 -9.33 3.92
N LEU A 12 16.09 -8.09 3.54
CA LEU A 12 16.73 -7.79 2.25
C LEU A 12 18.22 -8.16 2.18
N GLU A 13 18.85 -8.55 3.29
CA GLU A 13 20.19 -9.19 3.26
C GLU A 13 20.14 -10.60 2.67
N LYS A 14 19.00 -11.27 2.76
CA LYS A 14 18.82 -12.66 2.30
C LYS A 14 17.95 -12.75 1.04
N HIS A 15 17.20 -11.70 0.72
CA HIS A 15 16.20 -11.71 -0.33
C HIS A 15 16.41 -10.56 -1.30
N ASN A 16 16.45 -10.87 -2.60
CA ASN A 16 16.53 -9.88 -3.67
C ASN A 16 15.12 -9.36 -4.01
N GLU A 17 14.53 -8.63 -3.07
CA GLU A 17 13.15 -8.17 -3.14
C GLU A 17 13.06 -6.65 -3.11
N LEU A 18 11.92 -6.13 -3.55
CA LEU A 18 11.59 -4.70 -3.43
C LEU A 18 10.60 -4.49 -2.27
N VAL A 19 10.94 -3.61 -1.36
CA VAL A 19 10.04 -3.13 -0.29
C VAL A 19 9.66 -1.68 -0.57
N ILE A 20 8.36 -1.40 -0.56
CA ILE A 20 7.85 -0.03 -0.68
C ILE A 20 7.30 0.38 0.69
N LEU A 21 7.83 1.45 1.26
CA LEU A 21 7.33 2.03 2.51
C LEU A 21 6.57 3.31 2.22
N HIS A 22 5.26 3.27 2.47
CA HIS A 22 4.37 4.40 2.25
C HIS A 22 4.04 5.11 3.56
N PHE A 23 4.36 6.40 3.64
CA PHE A 23 4.14 7.26 4.79
C PHE A 23 3.01 8.24 4.49
N SER A 24 1.82 7.91 4.96
CA SER A 24 0.63 8.74 4.78
C SER A 24 0.50 9.83 5.85
N HIS A 25 0.91 9.55 7.09
CA HIS A 25 0.82 10.48 8.23
C HIS A 25 2.13 10.54 8.99
N TYR A 26 2.76 11.73 9.01
CA TYR A 26 3.99 12.00 9.74
C TYR A 26 3.95 13.41 10.34
N CYS A 27 4.78 13.66 11.37
CA CYS A 27 4.67 14.80 12.29
C CYS A 27 5.08 16.18 11.72
N ASP A 28 5.03 16.38 10.40
CA ASP A 28 5.48 17.61 9.73
C ASP A 28 4.38 18.33 8.95
N ARG A 29 3.12 18.20 9.39
CA ARG A 29 1.95 18.78 8.71
C ARG A 29 1.64 20.22 9.16
N GLY A 30 2.65 21.08 9.24
CA GLY A 30 2.45 22.53 9.47
C GLY A 30 1.82 22.91 10.81
N TRP A 31 1.83 22.01 11.80
CA TRP A 31 1.43 22.35 13.17
C TRP A 31 2.50 23.27 13.77
N LYS A 32 2.10 24.27 14.57
CA LYS A 32 2.99 25.23 15.25
C LYS A 32 4.11 24.59 16.11
N HIS A 33 4.04 23.28 16.37
CA HIS A 33 5.01 22.49 17.15
C HIS A 33 5.65 21.36 16.34
N ALA A 34 5.50 21.37 15.00
CA ALA A 34 6.17 20.40 14.15
C ALA A 34 7.70 20.54 14.32
N ASN A 35 8.37 19.41 14.57
CA ASN A 35 9.82 19.39 14.65
C ASN A 35 10.39 19.63 13.25
N LYS A 36 10.95 20.83 13.03
CA LYS A 36 11.59 21.21 11.75
C LYS A 36 12.75 20.29 11.35
N ASN A 37 13.34 19.57 12.30
CA ASN A 37 14.41 18.62 12.07
C ASN A 37 13.91 17.18 11.83
N PHE A 38 12.59 16.94 11.92
CA PHE A 38 12.03 15.60 11.76
C PHE A 38 12.52 14.92 10.49
N LEU A 39 12.47 15.62 9.35
CA LEU A 39 12.85 15.03 8.09
C LEU A 39 14.36 14.75 7.97
N PRO A 40 15.28 15.71 8.22
CA PRO A 40 16.70 15.40 8.26
C PRO A 40 17.04 14.24 9.20
N ASP A 41 16.43 14.20 10.39
CA ASP A 41 16.64 13.12 11.36
C ASP A 41 16.06 11.79 10.86
N PHE A 42 14.91 11.83 10.21
CA PHE A 42 14.25 10.67 9.63
C PHE A 42 15.04 10.09 8.45
N LEU A 43 15.54 10.95 7.56
CA LEU A 43 16.41 10.55 6.45
C LEU A 43 17.73 10.00 6.95
N LYS A 44 18.32 10.61 7.99
CA LYS A 44 19.53 10.08 8.64
C LYS A 44 19.25 8.72 9.27
N LEU A 45 18.09 8.52 9.89
CA LEU A 45 17.68 7.23 10.43
C LEU A 45 17.53 6.18 9.31
N LEU A 46 16.87 6.53 8.21
CA LEU A 46 16.67 5.65 7.07
C LEU A 46 18.01 5.27 6.42
N SER A 47 18.84 6.25 6.06
CA SER A 47 20.12 6.02 5.40
C SER A 47 21.10 5.24 6.29
N SER A 48 21.15 5.54 7.60
CA SER A 48 21.99 4.78 8.53
C SER A 48 21.51 3.36 8.80
N THR A 49 20.20 3.08 8.69
CA THR A 49 19.67 1.74 8.96
C THR A 49 19.59 0.86 7.71
N LEU A 50 19.26 1.44 6.55
CA LEU A 50 19.06 0.72 5.29
C LEU A 50 20.30 0.75 4.39
N GLY A 51 21.19 1.73 4.57
CA GLY A 51 22.44 1.84 3.83
C GLY A 51 22.25 1.81 2.32
N ASP A 52 22.97 0.91 1.65
CA ASP A 52 22.94 0.70 0.20
C ASP A 52 21.61 0.14 -0.33
N LYS A 53 20.70 -0.29 0.56
CA LYS A 53 19.35 -0.76 0.19
C LYS A 53 18.38 0.40 -0.02
N PHE A 54 18.68 1.58 0.49
CA PHE A 54 17.85 2.76 0.26
C PHE A 54 17.94 3.19 -1.21
N PHE A 55 16.81 3.20 -1.91
CA PHE A 55 16.76 3.51 -3.33
C PHE A 55 16.75 5.02 -3.56
N VAL A 56 17.66 5.47 -4.42
CA VAL A 56 17.78 6.87 -4.87
C VAL A 56 17.76 6.91 -6.38
N LEU A 57 17.25 8.01 -6.94
CA LEU A 57 17.08 8.15 -8.37
C LEU A 57 18.01 9.27 -8.87
N THR A 58 18.95 8.92 -9.75
CA THR A 58 19.97 9.85 -10.28
C THR A 58 19.39 10.79 -11.33
N ASP A 59 18.50 10.28 -12.18
CA ASP A 59 17.76 11.04 -13.19
C ASP A 59 16.35 11.43 -12.72
N SER A 60 16.27 12.54 -11.98
CA SER A 60 15.01 13.04 -11.39
C SER A 60 13.86 13.32 -12.37
N ALA A 61 14.10 13.29 -13.69
CA ALA A 61 13.05 13.44 -14.70
C ALA A 61 12.17 12.19 -14.85
N VAL A 62 12.67 11.01 -14.44
CA VAL A 62 11.94 9.73 -14.55
C VAL A 62 11.10 9.48 -13.30
N ARG A 63 9.85 9.00 -13.48
CA ARG A 63 9.01 8.53 -12.37
C ARG A 63 9.45 7.14 -11.95
N VAL A 64 9.49 6.89 -10.65
CA VAL A 64 9.88 5.57 -10.13
C VAL A 64 8.88 4.48 -10.51
N ALA A 65 7.59 4.81 -10.67
CA ALA A 65 6.56 3.86 -11.13
C ALA A 65 6.80 3.34 -12.57
N ASP A 66 7.54 4.09 -13.39
CA ASP A 66 7.83 3.73 -14.79
C ASP A 66 9.09 2.87 -14.91
N LEU A 67 9.84 2.68 -13.82
CA LEU A 67 11.03 1.84 -13.80
C LEU A 67 10.64 0.36 -13.75
N SER A 68 11.30 -0.45 -14.58
CA SER A 68 11.20 -1.90 -14.45
C SER A 68 11.82 -2.37 -13.14
N LEU A 69 11.31 -3.48 -12.59
CA LEU A 69 11.85 -4.06 -11.36
C LEU A 69 13.37 -4.31 -11.46
N ASN A 70 13.84 -4.80 -12.62
CA ASN A 70 15.26 -5.03 -12.85
C ASN A 70 16.08 -3.73 -12.77
N LYS A 71 15.55 -2.57 -13.19
CA LYS A 71 16.26 -1.29 -13.03
C LYS A 71 16.40 -0.89 -11.56
N ILE A 72 15.49 -1.33 -10.69
CA ILE A 72 15.53 -1.03 -9.26
C ILE A 72 16.48 -1.99 -8.52
N ILE A 73 16.36 -3.30 -8.75
CA ILE A 73 17.08 -4.35 -7.96
C ILE A 73 18.17 -5.11 -8.75
N SER A 74 18.74 -4.53 -9.82
CA SER A 74 19.69 -5.18 -10.76
C SER A 74 21.01 -5.71 -10.18
N GLY A 75 21.29 -5.54 -8.88
CA GLY A 75 22.54 -5.94 -8.24
C GLY A 75 22.47 -7.18 -7.33
N LYS A 76 21.38 -7.98 -7.42
CA LYS A 76 21.06 -9.06 -6.45
C LYS A 76 20.92 -8.57 -5.00
N LYS A 77 20.68 -7.28 -4.80
CA LYS A 77 20.45 -6.67 -3.49
C LYS A 77 19.06 -6.07 -3.49
N GLY A 78 18.27 -6.48 -2.49
CA GLY A 78 16.95 -5.91 -2.28
C GLY A 78 17.02 -4.40 -2.03
N LYS A 79 15.93 -3.71 -2.38
CA LYS A 79 15.83 -2.25 -2.29
C LYS A 79 14.61 -1.81 -1.52
N VAL A 80 14.70 -0.62 -0.94
CA VAL A 80 13.61 0.06 -0.26
C VAL A 80 13.31 1.38 -0.99
N ILE A 81 12.06 1.55 -1.43
CA ILE A 81 11.53 2.82 -1.93
C ILE A 81 10.72 3.48 -0.82
N ILE A 82 10.98 4.77 -0.57
CA ILE A 82 10.24 5.58 0.39
C ILE A 82 9.27 6.48 -0.34
N VAL A 83 7.98 6.30 -0.07
CA VAL A 83 6.90 7.11 -0.64
C VAL A 83 6.26 7.93 0.45
N MET A 84 6.17 9.24 0.29
CA MET A 84 5.58 10.15 1.26
C MET A 84 4.35 10.86 0.67
N ASN A 85 3.26 10.91 1.44
CA ASN A 85 2.12 11.77 1.11
C ASN A 85 2.47 13.24 1.37
N ASP A 86 2.09 14.10 0.42
CA ASP A 86 2.08 15.56 0.58
C ASP A 86 3.42 16.16 1.04
N TYR A 87 4.55 15.51 0.70
CA TYR A 87 5.86 16.01 1.10
C TYR A 87 6.18 17.30 0.35
N LYS A 88 6.41 18.37 1.10
CA LYS A 88 6.73 19.70 0.58
C LYS A 88 8.24 19.82 0.37
N GLY A 89 8.65 20.25 -0.82
CA GLY A 89 10.06 20.46 -1.15
C GLY A 89 10.32 20.53 -2.65
N ASN A 90 11.58 20.73 -3.03
CA ASN A 90 11.98 20.67 -4.43
C ASN A 90 12.00 19.22 -4.90
N GLU A 91 11.17 18.90 -5.88
CA GLU A 91 10.98 17.53 -6.39
C GLU A 91 12.28 16.87 -6.86
N VAL A 92 13.13 17.60 -7.59
CA VAL A 92 14.42 17.08 -8.07
C VAL A 92 15.35 16.71 -6.91
N THR A 93 15.41 17.58 -5.90
CA THR A 93 16.23 17.36 -4.70
C THR A 93 15.73 16.14 -3.92
N ASN A 94 14.41 16.00 -3.79
CA ASN A 94 13.77 14.92 -3.05
C ASN A 94 14.06 13.54 -3.69
N LYS A 95 13.91 13.41 -5.02
CA LYS A 95 14.18 12.15 -5.72
C LYS A 95 15.64 11.73 -5.63
N LYS A 96 16.57 12.70 -5.72
CA LYS A 96 18.00 12.45 -5.52
C LYS A 96 18.33 12.02 -4.09
N ALA A 97 17.51 12.44 -3.12
CA ALA A 97 17.58 11.99 -1.74
C ALA A 97 16.78 10.70 -1.45
N GLY A 98 16.16 10.08 -2.46
CA GLY A 98 15.39 8.83 -2.32
C GLY A 98 13.99 9.01 -1.70
N ILE A 99 13.44 10.23 -1.71
CA ILE A 99 12.08 10.51 -1.28
C ILE A 99 11.20 10.68 -2.52
N PHE A 100 10.17 9.84 -2.62
CA PHE A 100 9.22 9.85 -3.73
C PHE A 100 7.84 10.34 -3.26
N SER A 101 7.15 11.08 -4.12
CA SER A 101 5.80 11.58 -3.85
C SER A 101 4.73 10.57 -4.26
N SER A 102 3.76 10.31 -3.38
CA SER A 102 2.58 9.49 -3.71
C SER A 102 1.62 10.14 -4.71
N SER A 103 1.80 11.42 -5.04
CA SER A 103 0.95 12.13 -6.01
C SER A 103 1.59 12.31 -7.38
N LYS A 104 2.87 11.94 -7.54
CA LYS A 104 3.64 12.16 -8.77
C LYS A 104 4.48 10.95 -9.17
N ASP A 105 5.22 10.39 -8.22
CA ASP A 105 6.20 9.35 -8.50
C ASP A 105 5.59 7.95 -8.45
N ILE A 106 4.66 7.73 -7.53
CA ILE A 106 3.88 6.50 -7.36
C ILE A 106 2.44 6.93 -7.08
N THR A 107 1.70 7.26 -8.14
CA THR A 107 0.30 7.68 -8.03
C THR A 107 -0.57 6.45 -7.77
N LEU A 108 -1.39 6.49 -6.71
CA LEU A 108 -2.21 5.36 -6.27
C LEU A 108 -3.70 5.66 -6.45
N PHE A 109 -4.42 4.75 -7.11
CA PHE A 109 -5.86 4.66 -6.99
C PHE A 109 -6.18 3.80 -5.76
N ASP A 110 -6.31 4.44 -4.59
CA ASP A 110 -6.58 3.80 -3.31
C ASP A 110 -7.90 4.31 -2.71
N LYS A 111 -8.96 3.50 -2.80
CA LYS A 111 -10.30 3.84 -2.29
C LYS A 111 -10.86 2.69 -1.47
N TYR A 112 -11.00 2.91 -0.17
CA TYR A 112 -11.70 2.02 0.76
C TYR A 112 -13.19 1.90 0.42
N SER A 113 -13.80 0.78 0.78
CA SER A 113 -15.25 0.57 0.66
C SER A 113 -16.04 1.25 1.79
N ASN A 114 -15.36 1.65 2.88
CA ASN A 114 -15.96 2.33 4.03
C ASN A 114 -17.16 1.57 4.64
N THR A 115 -17.06 0.24 4.72
CA THR A 115 -18.14 -0.65 5.18
C THR A 115 -17.64 -1.67 6.20
N ILE A 116 -18.57 -2.23 6.96
CA ILE A 116 -18.37 -3.44 7.78
C ILE A 116 -18.92 -4.70 7.11
N GLU A 117 -19.60 -4.57 5.97
CA GLU A 117 -20.30 -5.64 5.28
C GLU A 117 -19.42 -6.24 4.18
N VAL A 118 -19.15 -7.54 4.26
CA VAL A 118 -18.27 -8.25 3.34
C VAL A 118 -18.78 -8.18 1.90
N ASP A 119 -20.07 -8.46 1.67
CA ASP A 119 -20.64 -8.49 0.32
C ASP A 119 -20.61 -7.11 -0.34
N PHE A 120 -20.88 -6.05 0.45
CA PHE A 120 -20.73 -4.67 -0.02
C PHE A 120 -19.28 -4.37 -0.40
N MET A 121 -18.31 -4.75 0.42
CA MET A 121 -16.88 -4.56 0.13
C MET A 121 -16.51 -5.27 -1.19
N ILE A 122 -16.90 -6.53 -1.37
CA ILE A 122 -16.63 -7.32 -2.57
C ILE A 122 -17.17 -6.60 -3.82
N ASN A 123 -18.46 -6.27 -3.83
CA ASN A 123 -19.10 -5.64 -4.98
C ASN A 123 -18.50 -4.26 -5.26
N ASN A 124 -18.25 -3.48 -4.21
CA ASN A 124 -17.66 -2.16 -4.35
C ASN A 124 -16.23 -2.20 -4.89
N GLN A 125 -15.40 -3.16 -4.47
CA GLN A 125 -14.04 -3.34 -5.03
C GLN A 125 -14.10 -3.85 -6.47
N LYS A 126 -15.07 -4.72 -6.80
CA LYS A 126 -15.33 -5.18 -8.18
C LYS A 126 -15.66 -4.02 -9.11
N GLU A 127 -16.58 -3.14 -8.70
CA GLU A 127 -16.96 -1.95 -9.48
C GLU A 127 -15.80 -0.98 -9.68
N LYS A 128 -14.96 -0.80 -8.65
CA LYS A 128 -13.77 0.06 -8.71
C LYS A 128 -12.75 -0.44 -9.72
N ILE A 129 -12.43 -1.75 -9.74
CA ILE A 129 -11.49 -2.27 -10.72
C ILE A 129 -12.05 -2.20 -12.14
N ILE A 130 -13.36 -2.45 -12.34
CA ILE A 130 -14.03 -2.28 -13.64
C ILE A 130 -13.89 -0.84 -14.11
N SER A 131 -14.24 0.11 -13.24
CA SER A 131 -14.22 1.54 -13.54
C SER A 131 -12.80 2.05 -13.82
N TRP A 132 -11.81 1.59 -13.06
CA TRP A 132 -10.40 1.92 -13.27
C TRP A 132 -9.87 1.33 -14.59
N LEU A 133 -10.22 0.09 -14.94
CA LEU A 133 -9.85 -0.53 -16.22
C LEU A 133 -10.53 0.16 -17.41
N ALA A 134 -11.77 0.63 -17.24
CA ALA A 134 -12.52 1.35 -18.27
C ALA A 134 -12.09 2.82 -18.42
N ALA A 135 -11.35 3.37 -17.45
CA ALA A 135 -10.85 4.73 -17.52
C ALA A 135 -9.90 4.90 -18.72
N ASP A 136 -9.95 6.09 -19.32
CA ASP A 136 -9.04 6.49 -20.40
C ASP A 136 -7.58 6.25 -20.00
N THR A 137 -6.77 5.89 -20.99
CA THR A 137 -5.33 5.60 -20.88
C THR A 137 -4.53 6.67 -20.14
N THR A 138 -4.96 7.94 -20.19
CA THR A 138 -4.38 9.05 -19.42
C THR A 138 -4.54 8.91 -17.89
N LYS A 139 -5.51 8.12 -17.41
CA LYS A 139 -5.71 7.77 -15.99
C LYS A 139 -5.06 6.43 -15.59
N ARG A 140 -4.53 5.66 -16.55
CA ARG A 140 -3.85 4.38 -16.28
C ARG A 140 -2.40 4.53 -15.79
N GLU A 141 -1.96 5.77 -15.58
CA GLU A 141 -0.71 6.06 -14.88
C GLU A 141 -0.80 5.83 -13.37
N GLU A 142 -2.00 5.60 -12.84
CA GLU A 142 -2.22 5.26 -11.44
C GLU A 142 -2.08 3.74 -11.22
N ILE A 143 -1.42 3.37 -10.14
CA ILE A 143 -1.35 1.99 -9.65
C ILE A 143 -2.65 1.68 -8.92
N PHE A 144 -3.38 0.67 -9.38
CA PHE A 144 -4.61 0.24 -8.71
C PHE A 144 -4.29 -0.50 -7.41
N VAL A 145 -4.69 0.11 -6.30
CA VAL A 145 -4.70 -0.54 -4.99
C VAL A 145 -6.10 -1.10 -4.78
N MET A 146 -6.18 -2.37 -4.36
CA MET A 146 -7.41 -3.01 -3.93
C MET A 146 -7.40 -3.16 -2.42
N PRO A 147 -8.00 -2.23 -1.67
CA PRO A 147 -8.20 -2.39 -0.24
C PRO A 147 -9.20 -3.50 0.03
N TRP A 148 -8.71 -4.62 0.51
CA TRP A 148 -9.51 -5.76 0.96
C TRP A 148 -9.67 -5.72 2.48
N THR A 149 -10.24 -4.61 2.93
CA THR A 149 -10.36 -4.22 4.34
C THR A 149 -11.77 -3.77 4.67
N LEU A 150 -12.19 -4.02 5.91
CA LEU A 150 -13.48 -3.60 6.45
C LEU A 150 -13.23 -2.56 7.53
N THR A 151 -13.95 -1.45 7.44
CA THR A 151 -13.72 -0.28 8.27
C THR A 151 -14.89 -0.03 9.20
N GLN A 152 -14.62 0.23 10.47
CA GLN A 152 -15.62 0.76 11.40
C GLN A 152 -15.60 2.28 11.35
N ASN A 153 -16.77 2.89 11.19
CA ASN A 153 -16.91 4.33 11.41
C ASN A 153 -17.15 4.63 12.90
N THR A 154 -17.02 5.91 13.27
CA THR A 154 -17.17 6.35 14.66
C THR A 154 -18.52 5.98 15.28
N LYS A 155 -19.61 5.98 14.49
CA LYS A 155 -20.94 5.60 14.97
C LYS A 155 -21.02 4.11 15.32
N THR A 156 -20.44 3.24 14.48
CA THR A 156 -20.36 1.80 14.74
C THR A 156 -19.47 1.51 15.94
N ALA A 157 -18.33 2.18 16.06
CA ALA A 157 -17.43 2.03 17.21
C ALA A 157 -18.09 2.48 18.52
N MET A 158 -18.80 3.62 18.54
CA MET A 158 -19.54 4.09 19.72
C MET A 158 -20.68 3.15 20.14
N ARG A 159 -21.32 2.47 19.18
CA ARG A 159 -22.34 1.46 19.50
C ARG A 159 -21.76 0.25 20.23
N CYS A 160 -20.44 0.04 20.15
CA CYS A 160 -19.74 -1.01 20.86
C CYS A 160 -19.29 -0.64 22.29
N SER A 161 -19.27 0.64 22.63
CA SER A 161 -18.97 1.10 23.99
C SER A 161 -20.21 1.28 24.88
N GLY A 162 -21.42 1.15 24.30
CA GLY A 162 -22.68 1.28 25.02
C GLY A 162 -23.12 -0.01 25.70
N PHE A 163 -23.36 0.04 27.01
CA PHE A 163 -23.91 -1.01 27.90
C PHE A 163 -25.36 -1.46 27.57
N LYS A 164 -25.78 -1.49 26.30
CA LYS A 164 -27.14 -1.90 25.91
C LYS A 164 -27.13 -3.23 25.17
N TRP A 165 -27.62 -4.24 25.88
CA TRP A 165 -27.96 -5.57 25.38
C TRP A 165 -28.99 -5.50 24.23
N PRO A 166 -28.92 -6.39 23.22
CA PRO A 166 -27.94 -7.46 23.03
C PRO A 166 -26.71 -6.99 22.24
N TRP A 167 -25.53 -7.42 22.67
CA TRP A 167 -24.17 -7.15 22.14
C TRP A 167 -23.90 -7.65 20.70
N LYS A 168 -24.95 -7.96 19.93
CA LYS A 168 -24.89 -8.83 18.75
C LYS A 168 -24.19 -8.26 17.51
N LYS A 169 -23.56 -7.09 17.54
CA LYS A 169 -22.99 -6.47 16.32
C LYS A 169 -21.62 -5.79 16.49
N CYS A 170 -20.86 -6.18 17.50
CA CYS A 170 -19.51 -5.65 17.71
C CYS A 170 -18.46 -6.68 17.31
N VAL A 171 -18.11 -6.68 16.02
CA VAL A 171 -17.01 -7.48 15.48
C VAL A 171 -15.74 -6.64 15.55
N SER A 172 -14.65 -7.16 16.11
CA SER A 172 -13.37 -6.45 16.10
C SER A 172 -12.82 -6.32 14.66
N ILE A 173 -11.89 -5.40 14.42
CA ILE A 173 -11.17 -5.32 13.13
C ILE A 173 -10.55 -6.67 12.77
N MET A 174 -10.03 -7.41 13.76
CA MET A 174 -9.50 -8.76 13.55
C MET A 174 -10.58 -9.74 13.06
N GLY A 175 -11.78 -9.72 13.65
CA GLY A 175 -12.89 -10.58 13.22
C GLY A 175 -13.38 -10.22 11.82
N MET A 176 -13.46 -8.92 11.50
CA MET A 176 -13.83 -8.46 10.16
C MET A 176 -12.77 -8.83 9.12
N ALA A 177 -11.48 -8.64 9.44
CA ALA A 177 -10.37 -9.02 8.58
C ALA A 177 -10.36 -10.53 8.30
N ALA A 178 -10.66 -11.37 9.31
CA ALA A 178 -10.79 -12.80 9.12
C ALA A 178 -11.92 -13.16 8.14
N ALA A 179 -13.08 -12.51 8.25
CA ALA A 179 -14.20 -12.71 7.34
C ALA A 179 -13.87 -12.28 5.90
N ALA A 180 -13.29 -11.09 5.73
CA ALA A 180 -12.86 -10.59 4.42
C ALA A 180 -11.81 -11.51 3.77
N LYS A 181 -10.82 -11.97 4.55
CA LYS A 181 -9.73 -12.84 4.07
C LYS A 181 -10.22 -14.15 3.47
N ILE A 182 -11.24 -14.78 4.06
CA ILE A 182 -11.84 -16.02 3.53
C ILE A 182 -12.35 -15.82 2.10
N GLN A 183 -12.90 -14.65 1.80
CA GLN A 183 -13.50 -14.35 0.49
C GLN A 183 -12.47 -14.00 -0.58
N LEU A 184 -11.27 -13.52 -0.21
CA LEU A 184 -10.28 -13.05 -1.18
C LEU A 184 -9.94 -14.07 -2.28
N PRO A 185 -9.50 -15.31 -1.97
CA PRO A 185 -9.18 -16.28 -3.02
C PRO A 185 -10.40 -16.67 -3.86
N LEU A 186 -11.56 -16.85 -3.23
CA LEU A 186 -12.81 -17.20 -3.91
C LEU A 186 -13.20 -16.14 -4.94
N MET A 187 -13.10 -14.87 -4.56
CA MET A 187 -13.43 -13.75 -5.44
C MET A 187 -12.41 -13.58 -6.55
N MET A 188 -11.11 -13.73 -6.27
CA MET A 188 -10.10 -13.67 -7.33
C MET A 188 -10.30 -14.77 -8.38
N GLU A 189 -10.65 -15.99 -7.97
CA GLU A 189 -10.99 -17.08 -8.90
C GLU A 189 -12.27 -16.82 -9.69
N SER A 190 -13.33 -16.35 -9.04
CA SER A 190 -14.59 -15.97 -9.71
C SER A 190 -14.34 -14.85 -10.73
N TRP A 191 -13.64 -13.79 -10.36
CA TRP A 191 -13.33 -12.68 -11.25
C TRP A 191 -12.45 -13.12 -12.42
N LYS A 192 -11.56 -14.10 -12.25
CA LYS A 192 -10.82 -14.69 -13.37
C LYS A 192 -11.76 -15.45 -14.31
N LYS A 193 -12.64 -16.30 -13.78
CA LYS A 193 -13.62 -17.06 -14.60
C LYS A 193 -14.55 -16.15 -15.39
N GLU A 194 -14.89 -15.00 -14.82
CA GLU A 194 -15.69 -13.96 -15.46
C GLU A 194 -14.91 -13.08 -16.45
N ASN A 195 -13.62 -13.37 -16.70
CA ASN A 195 -12.70 -12.55 -17.50
C ASN A 195 -12.55 -11.09 -17.01
N LEU A 196 -12.92 -10.82 -15.75
CA LEU A 196 -12.73 -9.51 -15.14
C LEU A 196 -11.26 -9.26 -14.84
N ILE A 197 -10.55 -10.30 -14.37
CA ILE A 197 -9.10 -10.25 -14.17
C ILE A 197 -8.34 -11.19 -15.10
N SER A 198 -7.15 -10.75 -15.51
CA SER A 198 -6.21 -11.49 -16.35
C SER A 198 -4.77 -11.02 -16.09
N LYS A 199 -3.79 -11.58 -16.81
CA LYS A 199 -2.39 -11.17 -16.72
C LYS A 199 -2.20 -9.64 -16.77
N ASN A 200 -2.93 -8.99 -17.67
CA ASN A 200 -2.82 -7.55 -17.95
C ASN A 200 -3.95 -6.72 -17.32
N LYS A 201 -4.88 -7.36 -16.60
CA LYS A 201 -6.04 -6.72 -15.97
C LYS A 201 -6.15 -7.26 -14.55
N LYS A 202 -5.41 -6.71 -13.60
CA LYS A 202 -5.44 -7.19 -12.21
C LYS A 202 -5.08 -6.06 -11.26
N PRO A 203 -5.43 -6.16 -9.97
CA PRO A 203 -4.90 -5.25 -8.97
C PRO A 203 -3.37 -5.24 -9.00
N ASN A 204 -2.78 -4.05 -8.92
CA ASN A 204 -1.33 -3.93 -8.80
C ASN A 204 -0.88 -4.16 -7.35
N ILE A 205 -1.68 -3.68 -6.38
CA ILE A 205 -1.43 -3.83 -4.95
C ILE A 205 -2.71 -4.33 -4.28
N ILE A 206 -2.58 -5.29 -3.37
CA ILE A 206 -3.67 -5.72 -2.48
C ILE A 206 -3.26 -5.36 -1.05
N THR A 207 -4.12 -4.61 -0.35
CA THR A 207 -3.91 -4.29 1.06
C THR A 207 -4.95 -5.01 1.92
N VAL A 208 -4.51 -5.51 3.07
CA VAL A 208 -5.32 -6.27 4.03
C VAL A 208 -4.96 -5.83 5.44
N ASP A 209 -5.92 -5.95 6.37
CA ASP A 209 -5.67 -5.65 7.79
C ASP A 209 -4.81 -6.73 8.46
N ILE A 210 -4.91 -7.99 8.00
CA ILE A 210 -4.12 -9.12 8.49
C ILE A 210 -3.53 -9.87 7.30
N GLY A 211 -2.24 -9.65 7.06
CA GLY A 211 -1.46 -10.39 6.09
C GLY A 211 -1.02 -11.76 6.62
N ASP A 212 -1.20 -12.80 5.82
CA ASP A 212 -0.68 -14.14 6.08
C ASP A 212 -0.36 -14.87 4.77
N GLY A 213 0.04 -16.14 4.86
CA GLY A 213 0.39 -16.94 3.70
C GLY A 213 -0.74 -17.16 2.69
N VAL A 214 -2.02 -17.03 3.07
CA VAL A 214 -3.14 -17.11 2.12
C VAL A 214 -3.11 -15.91 1.19
N VAL A 215 -3.03 -14.70 1.75
CA VAL A 215 -2.97 -13.46 0.98
C VAL A 215 -1.73 -13.47 0.09
N THR A 216 -0.57 -13.87 0.61
CA THR A 216 0.67 -13.99 -0.18
C THR A 216 0.50 -14.95 -1.36
N ARG A 217 -0.11 -16.13 -1.17
CA ARG A 217 -0.33 -17.09 -2.26
C ARG A 217 -1.27 -16.54 -3.33
N VAL A 218 -2.31 -15.81 -2.97
CA VAL A 218 -3.20 -15.14 -3.92
C VAL A 218 -2.41 -14.13 -4.76
N CYS A 219 -1.59 -13.29 -4.13
CA CYS A 219 -0.77 -12.30 -4.85
C CYS A 219 0.25 -12.98 -5.80
N LEU A 220 0.88 -14.07 -5.39
CA LEU A 220 1.79 -14.84 -6.24
C LEU A 220 1.06 -15.47 -7.43
N TRP A 221 -0.11 -16.08 -7.18
CA TRP A 221 -0.97 -16.64 -8.22
C TRP A 221 -1.40 -15.60 -9.25
N LEU A 222 -1.77 -14.39 -8.82
CA LEU A 222 -2.13 -13.27 -9.70
C LEU A 222 -0.98 -12.87 -10.66
N ASN A 223 0.27 -13.00 -10.22
CA ASN A 223 1.44 -12.75 -11.06
C ASN A 223 1.69 -13.86 -12.10
N GLY A 224 1.16 -15.07 -11.87
CA GLY A 224 1.22 -16.21 -12.79
C GLY A 224 0.01 -16.35 -13.74
N LEU A 225 -0.99 -15.46 -13.66
CA LEU A 225 -2.04 -15.35 -14.67
C LEU A 225 -1.47 -14.99 -16.05
#